data_AF-A0A382H6W6-F1
#
_entry.id   AF-A0A382H6W6-F1
#
_cell.length_a   1.000
_cell.length_b   1.000
_cell.length_c   1.000
_cell.angle_alpha   90.00
_cell.angle_beta   90.00
_cell.angle_gamma   90.00
#
_symmetry.space_group_name_H-M   'P 1'
#
loop_
_entity.id
_entity.type
_entity.pdbx_description
1 polymer ?
#
loop_
_entity_poly.entity_id
_entity_poly.type
_entity_poly.pdbx_seq_one_letter_code
_entity_poly.pdbx_strand_id
1 'polypeptide(L)'
;MENDSLKHGFRQVSEREIKEISSFSRRFIHEQSGAELLHFENTDKNKVFVAGFKTPPDNSYGIPHILEHCVLNGSRKFHCKEPFVELLKGSMQTFTNAMTYPDKTVYPVASTNDQDFFNLMDVYMDAVFFPNIYSNPDIFRQEGWHYELSGPEEDLNIKGVVYNEMEGAFSSPEQVLFRSIRQNLLPDTIYSNESGGDPDVIPNLTYEEFIAFHKKYYHPSNCKILLYGDGKIEEQLAFLNEGFLDQFQRKEMHYGSWIQDNIQQKSSVKLVYPLSEEESEKDKAYLNLSFVTGSYLDPKTILGLEILDHILLGTPAAPLKNALLKAKIGKDIFGQFEEELLQPIFSITVKHTDPGKKGEFERIVTDTLTSLADNGLSERIVQA
;
A
#
# COMPACT_ATOMS: atom_id res chain seq x y z
N MET A 1 32.76 -2.83 21.55
CA MET A 1 32.69 -4.26 21.93
C MET A 1 31.25 -4.66 21.74
N GLU A 2 30.91 -5.11 20.54
CA GLU A 2 29.54 -5.44 20.15
C GLU A 2 29.11 -6.72 20.85
N ASN A 3 27.96 -6.66 21.53
CA ASN A 3 27.26 -7.82 22.06
C ASN A 3 26.75 -8.65 20.87
N ASP A 4 27.62 -9.50 20.32
CA ASP A 4 27.30 -10.46 19.26
C ASP A 4 26.60 -11.72 19.81
N SER A 5 25.84 -11.56 20.90
CA SER A 5 25.07 -12.67 21.47
C SER A 5 23.75 -12.81 20.72
N LEU A 6 23.59 -13.97 20.09
CA LEU A 6 22.31 -14.42 19.54
C LEU A 6 21.28 -14.50 20.67
N LYS A 7 20.17 -13.77 20.52
CA LYS A 7 19.02 -13.79 21.44
C LYS A 7 17.85 -14.43 20.73
N HIS A 8 17.43 -15.61 21.19
CA HIS A 8 16.31 -16.35 20.59
C HIS A 8 16.42 -16.47 19.06
N GLY A 9 17.62 -16.78 18.53
CA GLY A 9 17.86 -16.88 17.08
C GLY A 9 18.07 -15.56 16.33
N PHE A 10 17.91 -14.40 17.00
CA PHE A 10 18.13 -13.08 16.43
C PHE A 10 19.51 -12.53 16.76
N ARG A 11 20.21 -12.02 15.74
CA ARG A 11 21.39 -11.19 15.90
C ARG A 11 21.01 -9.72 15.75
N GLN A 12 21.40 -8.90 16.74
CA GLN A 12 21.25 -7.46 16.65
C GLN A 12 22.29 -6.89 15.69
N VAL A 13 21.84 -6.07 14.74
CA VAL A 13 22.70 -5.52 13.67
C VAL A 13 23.03 -4.05 13.92
N SER A 14 22.11 -3.29 14.50
CA SER A 14 22.31 -1.89 14.78
C SER A 14 21.35 -1.40 15.86
N GLU A 15 21.74 -0.35 16.56
CA GLU A 15 20.88 0.38 17.48
C GLU A 15 21.15 1.88 17.38
N ARG A 16 20.12 2.69 17.63
CA ARG A 16 20.22 4.16 17.71
C ARG A 16 19.04 4.76 18.46
N GLU A 17 19.28 5.87 19.14
CA GLU A 17 18.21 6.73 19.64
C GLU A 17 17.63 7.58 18.50
N ILE A 18 16.30 7.68 18.42
CA ILE A 18 15.58 8.57 17.51
C ILE A 18 14.76 9.53 18.37
N LYS A 19 15.30 10.72 18.58
CA LYS A 19 14.80 11.69 19.56
C LYS A 19 13.46 12.28 19.15
N GLU A 20 13.26 12.47 17.86
CA GLU A 20 12.06 13.05 17.24
C GLU A 20 10.80 12.26 17.57
N ILE A 21 10.94 10.94 17.78
CA ILE A 21 9.84 10.03 18.17
C ILE A 21 10.06 9.40 19.56
N SER A 22 10.96 9.98 20.37
CA SER A 22 11.27 9.53 21.73
C SER A 22 11.49 8.01 21.85
N SER A 23 12.16 7.40 20.88
CA SER A 23 12.29 5.94 20.78
C SER A 23 13.74 5.48 20.64
N PHE A 24 14.06 4.35 21.27
CA PHE A 24 15.32 3.64 21.02
C PHE A 24 15.09 2.54 19.99
N SER A 25 15.68 2.70 18.82
CA SER A 25 15.50 1.79 17.69
C SER A 25 16.59 0.72 17.67
N ARG A 26 16.19 -0.55 17.47
CA ARG A 26 17.10 -1.67 17.24
C ARG A 26 16.69 -2.44 15.99
N ARG A 27 17.67 -2.93 15.24
CA ARG A 27 17.47 -3.78 14.06
C ARG A 27 18.04 -5.15 14.32
N PHE A 28 17.26 -6.18 14.05
CA PHE A 28 17.63 -7.57 14.24
C PHE A 28 17.47 -8.36 12.94
N ILE A 29 18.29 -9.39 12.78
CA ILE A 29 18.13 -10.41 11.74
C ILE A 29 18.00 -11.76 12.43
N HIS A 30 16.94 -12.49 12.13
CA HIS A 30 16.79 -13.88 12.53
C HIS A 30 17.70 -14.76 11.65
N GLU A 31 18.73 -15.36 12.24
CA GLU A 31 19.81 -16.02 11.46
C GLU A 31 19.29 -17.19 10.61
N GLN A 32 18.42 -18.01 11.19
CA GLN A 32 17.96 -19.23 10.52
C GLN A 32 17.01 -18.94 9.37
N SER A 33 16.03 -18.06 9.55
CA SER A 33 14.96 -17.80 8.57
C SER A 33 15.24 -16.59 7.67
N GLY A 34 16.16 -15.71 8.08
CA GLY A 34 16.48 -14.46 7.39
C GLY A 34 15.46 -13.33 7.59
N ALA A 35 14.48 -13.49 8.49
CA ALA A 35 13.54 -12.41 8.82
C ALA A 35 14.28 -11.20 9.40
N GLU A 36 13.85 -10.00 9.01
CA GLU A 36 14.37 -8.76 9.58
C GLU A 36 13.32 -8.13 10.50
N LEU A 37 13.76 -7.68 11.67
CA LEU A 37 12.92 -7.07 12.68
C LEU A 37 13.43 -5.68 13.05
N LEU A 38 12.54 -4.69 12.99
CA LEU A 38 12.76 -3.33 13.50
C LEU A 38 11.98 -3.15 14.80
N HIS A 39 12.68 -2.82 15.87
CA HIS A 39 12.10 -2.58 17.18
C HIS A 39 12.24 -1.10 17.54
N PHE A 40 11.17 -0.48 18.04
CA PHE A 40 11.13 0.88 18.55
C PHE A 40 10.66 0.87 20.01
N GLU A 41 11.62 0.92 20.94
CA GLU A 41 11.36 0.91 22.37
C GLU A 41 11.05 2.33 22.87
N ASN A 42 9.92 2.50 23.55
CA ASN A 42 9.56 3.75 24.22
C ASN A 42 8.58 3.48 25.38
N THR A 43 8.00 4.53 25.97
CA THR A 43 7.09 4.43 27.11
C THR A 43 5.60 4.35 26.72
N ASP A 44 5.28 4.21 25.43
CA ASP A 44 3.91 4.09 24.96
C ASP A 44 3.35 2.70 25.27
N LYS A 45 2.24 2.68 26.01
CA LYS A 45 1.54 1.45 26.37
C LYS A 45 0.87 0.78 25.17
N ASN A 46 0.56 1.55 24.13
CA ASN A 46 -0.07 1.04 22.93
C ASN A 46 0.97 0.36 22.04
N LYS A 47 1.14 -0.94 22.24
CA LYS A 47 2.11 -1.75 21.51
C LYS A 47 1.60 -2.01 20.11
N VAL A 48 2.50 -1.95 19.13
CA VAL A 48 2.20 -2.22 17.71
C VAL A 48 3.10 -3.34 17.20
N PHE A 49 2.49 -4.27 16.47
CA PHE A 49 3.17 -5.30 15.70
C PHE A 49 2.77 -5.15 14.24
N VAL A 50 3.72 -5.31 13.32
CA VAL A 50 3.43 -5.39 11.88
C VAL A 50 4.24 -6.53 11.27
N ALA A 51 3.59 -7.37 10.47
CA ALA A 51 4.26 -8.23 9.50
C ALA A 51 4.06 -7.65 8.09
N GLY A 52 5.14 -7.31 7.40
CA GLY A 52 5.10 -6.78 6.04
C GLY A 52 5.86 -7.67 5.06
N PHE A 53 5.33 -7.84 3.86
CA PHE A 53 5.93 -8.66 2.79
C PHE A 53 6.00 -7.85 1.51
N LYS A 54 7.10 -7.96 0.75
CA LYS A 54 7.09 -7.47 -0.64
C LYS A 54 6.25 -8.41 -1.48
N THR A 55 5.22 -7.89 -2.14
CA THR A 55 4.23 -8.66 -2.91
C THR A 55 4.05 -8.04 -4.30
N PRO A 56 5.12 -7.95 -5.10
CA PRO A 56 5.05 -7.33 -6.42
C PRO A 56 4.08 -8.11 -7.33
N PRO A 57 3.04 -7.46 -7.89
CA PRO A 57 2.10 -8.10 -8.80
C PRO A 57 2.76 -8.39 -10.16
N ASP A 58 2.64 -9.63 -10.63
CA ASP A 58 3.12 -10.02 -11.97
C ASP A 58 2.10 -9.62 -13.07
N ASN A 59 0.84 -9.33 -12.69
CA ASN A 59 -0.27 -8.92 -13.56
C ASN A 59 -1.36 -8.21 -12.73
N SER A 60 -2.45 -7.78 -13.37
CA SER A 60 -3.60 -7.11 -12.71
C SER A 60 -4.68 -8.08 -12.18
N TYR A 61 -4.36 -9.34 -11.89
CA TYR A 61 -5.34 -10.29 -11.36
C TYR A 61 -5.70 -10.05 -9.89
N GLY A 62 -5.00 -9.15 -9.19
CA GLY A 62 -5.28 -8.82 -7.79
C GLY A 62 -4.79 -9.87 -6.78
N ILE A 63 -3.84 -10.73 -7.15
CA ILE A 63 -3.35 -11.81 -6.27
C ILE A 63 -2.89 -11.31 -4.89
N PRO A 64 -2.13 -10.19 -4.75
CA PRO A 64 -1.74 -9.68 -3.44
C PRO A 64 -2.96 -9.34 -2.56
N HIS A 65 -3.97 -8.69 -3.14
CA HIS A 65 -5.18 -8.26 -2.44
C HIS A 65 -6.06 -9.45 -2.05
N ILE A 66 -6.28 -10.39 -2.97
CA ILE A 66 -7.03 -11.62 -2.69
C ILE A 66 -6.32 -12.44 -1.59
N LEU A 67 -4.99 -12.53 -1.61
CA LEU A 67 -4.24 -13.19 -0.55
C LEU A 67 -4.38 -12.49 0.80
N GLU A 68 -4.37 -11.17 0.82
CA GLU A 68 -4.56 -10.38 2.03
C GLU A 68 -5.84 -10.76 2.77
N HIS A 69 -6.96 -10.87 2.06
CA HIS A 69 -8.22 -11.39 2.58
C HIS A 69 -8.14 -12.88 2.97
N CYS A 70 -7.62 -13.71 2.06
CA CYS A 70 -7.69 -15.16 2.21
C CYS A 70 -6.86 -15.69 3.39
N VAL A 71 -5.68 -15.12 3.67
CA VAL A 71 -4.81 -15.63 4.75
C VAL A 71 -5.43 -15.42 6.14
N LEU A 72 -6.36 -14.47 6.28
CA LEU A 72 -7.07 -14.18 7.52
C LEU A 72 -8.29 -15.09 7.77
N ASN A 73 -8.61 -15.99 6.84
CA ASN A 73 -9.74 -16.93 6.89
C ASN A 73 -9.32 -18.31 7.46
N GLY A 74 -8.56 -18.27 8.55
CA GLY A 74 -8.12 -19.46 9.28
C GLY A 74 -6.71 -19.93 8.93
N SER A 75 -6.11 -20.61 9.89
CA SER A 75 -4.74 -21.11 9.84
C SER A 75 -4.60 -22.46 10.54
N ARG A 76 -3.39 -23.01 10.54
CA ARG A 76 -3.04 -24.27 11.21
C ARG A 76 -3.36 -24.30 12.72
N LYS A 77 -3.22 -23.18 13.43
CA LYS A 77 -3.59 -23.07 14.86
C LYS A 77 -5.05 -22.66 15.04
N PHE A 78 -5.57 -21.82 14.14
CA PHE A 78 -6.87 -21.17 14.27
C PHE A 78 -7.83 -21.62 13.16
N HIS A 79 -8.53 -22.73 13.40
CA HIS A 79 -9.38 -23.39 12.39
C HIS A 79 -10.80 -22.81 12.26
N CYS A 80 -11.16 -21.77 13.01
CA CYS A 80 -12.45 -21.12 12.81
C CYS A 80 -12.50 -20.45 11.44
N LYS A 81 -13.72 -20.24 10.90
CA LYS A 81 -13.90 -19.72 9.53
C LYS A 81 -13.36 -18.30 9.38
N GLU A 82 -13.57 -17.44 10.37
CA GLU A 82 -13.19 -16.02 10.34
C GLU A 82 -12.49 -15.60 11.65
N PRO A 83 -11.26 -16.08 11.94
CA PRO A 83 -10.54 -15.71 13.16
C PRO A 83 -10.38 -14.19 13.32
N PHE A 84 -10.15 -13.48 12.22
CA PHE A 84 -10.03 -12.02 12.21
C PHE A 84 -11.29 -11.33 12.75
N VAL A 85 -12.49 -11.79 12.33
CA VAL A 85 -13.76 -11.24 12.81
C VAL A 85 -13.97 -11.51 14.29
N GLU A 86 -13.55 -12.69 14.77
CA GLU A 86 -13.65 -13.02 16.19
C GLU A 86 -12.66 -12.21 17.05
N LEU A 87 -11.48 -11.88 16.52
CA LEU A 87 -10.57 -10.92 17.16
C LEU A 87 -11.20 -9.54 17.27
N LEU A 88 -11.84 -9.04 16.21
CA LEU A 88 -12.51 -7.74 16.25
C LEU A 88 -13.62 -7.67 17.32
N LYS A 89 -14.30 -8.79 17.59
CA LYS A 89 -15.37 -8.86 18.59
C LYS A 89 -14.86 -9.09 20.02
N GLY A 90 -13.77 -9.83 20.19
CA GLY A 90 -13.35 -10.40 21.48
C GLY A 90 -12.01 -9.92 22.03
N SER A 91 -11.20 -9.20 21.23
CA SER A 91 -9.90 -8.66 21.67
C SER A 91 -10.02 -7.28 22.31
N MET A 92 -8.94 -6.83 22.96
CA MET A 92 -8.77 -5.45 23.44
C MET A 92 -7.91 -4.62 22.48
N GLN A 93 -7.98 -4.95 21.18
CA GLN A 93 -7.21 -4.27 20.15
C GLN A 93 -7.54 -2.79 20.08
N THR A 94 -6.51 -1.97 19.87
CA THR A 94 -6.65 -0.56 19.51
C THR A 94 -6.56 -0.34 18.01
N PHE A 95 -5.90 -1.26 17.29
CA PHE A 95 -5.92 -1.34 15.84
C PHE A 95 -5.76 -2.80 15.39
N THR A 96 -6.54 -3.21 14.39
CA THR A 96 -6.43 -4.53 13.75
C THR A 96 -6.84 -4.36 12.30
N ASN A 97 -5.92 -4.53 11.37
CA ASN A 97 -6.22 -4.41 9.94
C ASN A 97 -5.23 -5.20 9.09
N ALA A 98 -5.43 -5.18 7.78
CA ALA A 98 -4.47 -5.57 6.77
C ALA A 98 -4.62 -4.64 5.55
N MET A 99 -3.53 -4.43 4.82
CA MET A 99 -3.51 -3.48 3.69
C MET A 99 -2.62 -4.00 2.57
N THR A 100 -3.11 -3.85 1.34
CA THR A 100 -2.37 -4.15 0.11
C THR A 100 -1.98 -2.85 -0.60
N TYR A 101 -0.68 -2.66 -0.75
CA TYR A 101 -0.07 -1.58 -1.52
C TYR A 101 0.36 -2.09 -2.91
N PRO A 102 0.79 -1.21 -3.83
CA PRO A 102 1.24 -1.61 -5.16
C PRO A 102 2.39 -2.64 -5.19
N ASP A 103 3.22 -2.72 -4.15
CA ASP A 103 4.41 -3.58 -4.10
C ASP A 103 4.61 -4.36 -2.78
N LYS A 104 3.68 -4.23 -1.83
CA LYS A 104 3.79 -4.82 -0.50
C LYS A 104 2.42 -5.06 0.14
N THR A 105 2.36 -6.02 1.04
CA THR A 105 1.17 -6.30 1.87
C THR A 105 1.59 -6.27 3.33
N VAL A 106 0.83 -5.58 4.18
CA VAL A 106 1.15 -5.40 5.61
C VAL A 106 -0.02 -5.77 6.50
N TYR A 107 0.30 -6.38 7.64
CA TYR A 107 -0.65 -6.91 8.61
C TYR A 107 -0.36 -6.33 10.00
N PRO A 108 -0.84 -5.11 10.28
CA PRO A 108 -0.66 -4.45 11.57
C PRO A 108 -1.72 -4.83 12.62
N VAL A 109 -1.27 -4.99 13.86
CA VAL A 109 -2.13 -5.06 15.05
C VAL A 109 -1.56 -4.19 16.16
N ALA A 110 -2.42 -3.72 17.04
CA ALA A 110 -2.04 -2.94 18.20
C ALA A 110 -2.94 -3.23 19.40
N SER A 111 -2.36 -3.17 20.59
CA SER A 111 -3.10 -3.33 21.84
C SER A 111 -2.39 -2.64 23.00
N THR A 112 -3.18 -2.16 23.97
CA THR A 112 -2.66 -1.64 25.24
C THR A 112 -2.51 -2.73 26.31
N ASN A 113 -3.03 -3.94 26.04
CA ASN A 113 -2.98 -5.07 26.94
C ASN A 113 -1.91 -6.08 26.49
N ASP A 114 -1.01 -6.47 27.40
CA ASP A 114 0.13 -7.32 27.07
C ASP A 114 -0.27 -8.71 26.57
N GLN A 115 -1.25 -9.34 27.21
CA GLN A 115 -1.71 -10.68 26.81
C GLN A 115 -2.44 -10.64 25.47
N ASP A 116 -3.31 -9.64 25.28
CA ASP A 116 -4.03 -9.42 24.04
C ASP A 116 -3.07 -9.16 22.87
N PHE A 117 -2.02 -8.37 23.08
CA PHE A 117 -0.97 -8.13 22.09
C PHE A 117 -0.33 -9.43 21.60
N PHE A 118 0.07 -10.33 22.51
CA PHE A 118 0.61 -11.64 22.13
C PHE A 118 -0.42 -12.54 21.44
N ASN A 119 -1.69 -12.50 21.86
CA ASN A 119 -2.76 -13.25 21.20
C ASN A 119 -2.96 -12.78 19.74
N LEU A 120 -2.97 -11.46 19.52
CA LEU A 120 -3.07 -10.86 18.18
C LEU A 120 -1.87 -11.25 17.31
N MET A 121 -0.65 -11.17 17.86
CA MET A 121 0.56 -11.63 17.17
C MET A 121 0.50 -13.11 16.80
N ASP A 122 -0.02 -13.99 17.68
CA ASP A 122 -0.12 -15.43 17.43
C ASP A 122 -1.04 -15.71 16.23
N VAL A 123 -2.24 -15.10 16.23
CA VAL A 123 -3.20 -15.26 15.15
C VAL A 123 -2.64 -14.72 13.83
N TYR A 124 -2.06 -13.52 13.84
CA TYR A 124 -1.56 -12.89 12.62
C TYR A 124 -0.35 -13.62 12.04
N MET A 125 0.60 -14.04 12.87
CA MET A 125 1.77 -14.79 12.42
C MET A 125 1.38 -16.17 11.88
N ASP A 126 0.44 -16.87 12.51
CA ASP A 126 -0.01 -18.16 11.99
C ASP A 126 -0.85 -18.00 10.71
N ALA A 127 -1.65 -16.94 10.61
CA ALA A 127 -2.40 -16.58 9.40
C ALA A 127 -1.48 -16.35 8.20
N VAL A 128 -0.45 -15.50 8.33
CA VAL A 128 0.40 -15.15 7.18
C VAL A 128 1.39 -16.26 6.79
N PHE A 129 1.82 -17.12 7.71
CA PHE A 129 2.79 -18.17 7.39
C PHE A 129 2.16 -19.55 7.16
N PHE A 130 1.05 -19.86 7.83
CA PHE A 130 0.40 -21.17 7.79
C PHE A 130 -1.13 -21.07 7.54
N PRO A 131 -1.57 -20.33 6.50
CA PRO A 131 -2.99 -20.16 6.21
C PRO A 131 -3.66 -21.45 5.72
N ASN A 132 -4.97 -21.56 5.95
CA ASN A 132 -5.80 -22.68 5.49
C ASN A 132 -6.04 -22.71 3.97
N ILE A 133 -5.57 -21.68 3.25
CA ILE A 133 -5.74 -21.55 1.80
C ILE A 133 -5.24 -22.78 1.04
N TYR A 134 -4.25 -23.52 1.54
CA TYR A 134 -3.70 -24.70 0.86
C TYR A 134 -4.62 -25.93 0.92
N SER A 135 -5.42 -26.05 1.97
CA SER A 135 -6.32 -27.18 2.22
C SER A 135 -7.77 -26.88 1.89
N ASN A 136 -8.13 -25.60 1.75
CA ASN A 136 -9.50 -25.16 1.53
C ASN A 136 -9.59 -24.16 0.36
N PRO A 137 -9.78 -24.64 -0.89
CA PRO A 137 -9.95 -23.79 -2.05
C PRO A 137 -11.19 -22.89 -2.01
N ASP A 138 -12.18 -23.18 -1.16
CA ASP A 138 -13.40 -22.39 -1.08
C ASP A 138 -13.14 -21.01 -0.46
N ILE A 139 -12.05 -20.85 0.32
CA ILE A 139 -11.58 -19.53 0.79
C ILE A 139 -11.26 -18.64 -0.41
N PHE A 140 -10.50 -19.16 -1.37
CA PHE A 140 -10.16 -18.43 -2.60
C PHE A 140 -11.41 -18.09 -3.43
N ARG A 141 -12.36 -19.04 -3.54
CA ARG A 141 -13.61 -18.79 -4.28
C ARG A 141 -14.45 -17.69 -3.63
N GLN A 142 -14.58 -17.72 -2.30
CA GLN A 142 -15.38 -16.76 -1.54
C GLN A 142 -14.76 -15.36 -1.61
N GLU A 143 -13.48 -15.24 -1.24
CA GLU A 143 -12.82 -13.94 -1.10
C GLU A 143 -12.33 -13.38 -2.43
N GLY A 144 -11.83 -14.22 -3.34
CA GLY A 144 -11.31 -13.80 -4.64
C GLY A 144 -12.43 -13.65 -5.66
N TRP A 145 -12.73 -14.75 -6.35
CA TRP A 145 -13.80 -14.80 -7.33
C TRP A 145 -14.29 -16.23 -7.59
N HIS A 146 -15.54 -16.36 -8.04
CA HIS A 146 -16.14 -17.58 -8.55
C HIS A 146 -17.33 -17.26 -9.45
N TYR A 147 -17.80 -18.28 -10.17
CA TYR A 147 -19.08 -18.22 -10.86
C TYR A 147 -20.23 -18.65 -9.93
N GLU A 148 -21.29 -17.85 -9.88
CA GLU A 148 -22.50 -18.09 -9.09
C GLU A 148 -23.72 -18.23 -10.01
N LEU A 149 -24.53 -19.26 -9.76
CA LEU A 149 -25.85 -19.45 -10.34
C LEU A 149 -26.91 -19.20 -9.27
N SER A 150 -27.69 -18.14 -9.45
CA SER A 150 -28.85 -17.82 -8.59
C SER A 150 -30.01 -18.81 -8.76
N GLY A 151 -30.06 -19.49 -9.91
CA GLY A 151 -31.03 -20.54 -10.22
C GLY A 151 -30.60 -21.39 -11.42
N PRO A 152 -31.22 -22.56 -11.66
CA PRO A 152 -30.82 -23.48 -12.74
C PRO A 152 -30.95 -22.91 -14.16
N GLU A 153 -31.81 -21.91 -14.33
CA GLU A 153 -32.15 -21.27 -15.62
C GLU A 153 -31.64 -19.82 -15.69
N GLU A 154 -30.97 -19.33 -14.64
CA GLU A 154 -30.43 -17.96 -14.60
C GLU A 154 -29.03 -17.89 -15.21
N ASP A 155 -28.67 -16.69 -15.68
CA ASP A 155 -27.34 -16.45 -16.23
C ASP A 155 -26.25 -16.61 -15.16
N LEU A 156 -25.08 -17.07 -15.60
CA LEU A 156 -23.91 -17.24 -14.74
C LEU A 156 -23.36 -15.87 -14.36
N ASN A 157 -23.32 -15.57 -13.06
CA ASN A 157 -22.77 -14.33 -12.54
C ASN A 157 -21.36 -14.55 -12.01
N ILE A 158 -20.54 -13.50 -12.02
CA ILE A 158 -19.25 -13.49 -11.32
C ILE A 158 -19.47 -12.86 -9.94
N LYS A 159 -18.92 -13.50 -8.91
CA LYS A 159 -19.03 -13.07 -7.52
C LYS A 159 -17.70 -13.28 -6.81
N GLY A 160 -17.48 -12.51 -5.76
CA GLY A 160 -16.32 -12.62 -4.87
C GLY A 160 -16.20 -11.35 -4.05
N VAL A 161 -15.63 -11.43 -2.84
CA VAL A 161 -15.48 -10.24 -1.98
C VAL A 161 -14.62 -9.18 -2.68
N VAL A 162 -13.40 -9.55 -3.06
CA VAL A 162 -12.45 -8.66 -3.74
C VAL A 162 -12.93 -8.29 -5.14
N TYR A 163 -13.51 -9.23 -5.89
CA TYR A 163 -14.09 -8.90 -7.20
C TYR A 163 -15.11 -7.77 -7.11
N ASN A 164 -16.09 -7.86 -6.20
CA ASN A 164 -17.12 -6.84 -6.01
C ASN A 164 -16.55 -5.53 -5.45
N GLU A 165 -15.55 -5.61 -4.56
CA GLU A 165 -14.85 -4.43 -4.03
C GLU A 165 -14.17 -3.66 -5.16
N MET A 166 -13.48 -4.36 -6.06
CA MET A 166 -12.78 -3.73 -7.17
C MET A 166 -13.73 -3.20 -8.24
N GLU A 167 -14.89 -3.82 -8.48
CA GLU A 167 -15.95 -3.20 -9.29
C GLU A 167 -16.39 -1.86 -8.68
N GLY A 168 -16.56 -1.81 -7.36
CA GLY A 168 -16.84 -0.59 -6.62
C GLY A 168 -15.73 0.45 -6.77
N ALA A 169 -14.47 0.06 -6.61
CA ALA A 169 -13.32 0.95 -6.75
C ALA A 169 -13.19 1.52 -8.18
N PHE A 170 -13.49 0.72 -9.20
CA PHE A 170 -13.44 1.14 -10.61
C PHE A 170 -14.60 2.07 -11.01
N SER A 171 -15.64 2.18 -10.18
CA SER A 171 -16.70 3.18 -10.37
C SER A 171 -16.24 4.61 -10.01
N SER A 172 -15.13 4.77 -9.29
CA SER A 172 -14.57 6.08 -8.92
C SER A 172 -13.72 6.67 -10.07
N PRO A 173 -14.09 7.82 -10.65
CA PRO A 173 -13.31 8.46 -11.72
C PRO A 173 -11.88 8.80 -11.29
N GLU A 174 -11.67 9.08 -10.01
CA GLU A 174 -10.36 9.38 -9.43
C GLU A 174 -9.46 8.16 -9.39
N GLN A 175 -10.00 7.01 -8.97
CA GLN A 175 -9.25 5.76 -8.95
C GLN A 175 -8.85 5.35 -10.37
N VAL A 176 -9.76 5.49 -11.34
CA VAL A 176 -9.46 5.28 -12.77
C VAL A 176 -8.34 6.20 -13.25
N LEU A 177 -8.38 7.48 -12.85
CA LEU A 177 -7.35 8.47 -13.20
C LEU A 177 -5.98 8.09 -12.61
N PHE A 178 -5.87 7.83 -11.31
CA PHE A 178 -4.60 7.54 -10.65
C PHE A 178 -3.99 6.23 -11.12
N ARG A 179 -4.81 5.18 -11.32
CA ARG A 179 -4.34 3.94 -11.94
C ARG A 179 -3.73 4.19 -13.32
N SER A 180 -4.42 4.97 -14.16
CA SER A 180 -3.90 5.26 -15.48
C SER A 180 -2.64 6.12 -15.45
N ILE A 181 -2.49 7.02 -14.47
CA ILE A 181 -1.25 7.80 -14.30
C ILE A 181 -0.08 6.86 -14.07
N ARG A 182 -0.20 5.90 -13.14
CA ARG A 182 0.84 4.88 -12.88
C ARG A 182 1.16 4.05 -14.13
N GLN A 183 0.12 3.55 -14.81
CA GLN A 183 0.27 2.76 -16.05
C GLN A 183 1.01 3.49 -17.17
N ASN A 184 0.86 4.81 -17.27
CA ASN A 184 1.50 5.59 -18.33
C ASN A 184 2.86 6.16 -17.94
N LEU A 185 3.09 6.45 -16.66
CA LEU A 185 4.36 6.98 -16.19
C LEU A 185 5.38 5.88 -15.87
N LEU A 186 4.94 4.69 -15.45
CA LEU A 186 5.78 3.58 -15.02
C LEU A 186 5.49 2.25 -15.76
N PRO A 187 5.30 2.26 -17.10
CA PRO A 187 4.83 1.10 -17.87
C PRO A 187 5.76 -0.11 -17.87
N ASP A 188 7.05 0.08 -17.62
CA ASP A 188 8.05 -1.01 -17.63
C ASP A 188 8.29 -1.59 -16.23
N THR A 189 7.46 -1.22 -15.26
CA THR A 189 7.58 -1.62 -13.85
C THR A 189 6.35 -2.37 -13.36
N ILE A 190 6.43 -2.98 -12.19
CA ILE A 190 5.26 -3.61 -11.53
C ILE A 190 4.12 -2.63 -11.25
N TYR A 191 4.40 -1.33 -11.19
CA TYR A 191 3.42 -0.30 -10.86
C TYR A 191 2.44 -0.01 -12.00
N SER A 192 2.65 -0.59 -13.19
CA SER A 192 1.63 -0.60 -14.24
C SER A 192 0.50 -1.60 -13.99
N ASN A 193 0.72 -2.58 -13.10
CA ASN A 193 -0.29 -3.56 -12.74
C ASN A 193 -1.19 -3.02 -11.62
N GLU A 194 -2.44 -3.46 -11.59
CA GLU A 194 -3.37 -3.15 -10.51
C GLU A 194 -3.28 -4.23 -9.43
N SER A 195 -2.57 -3.92 -8.33
CA SER A 195 -2.37 -4.85 -7.21
C SER A 195 -3.67 -5.20 -6.50
N GLY A 196 -4.66 -4.29 -6.52
CA GLY A 196 -6.01 -4.53 -6.00
C GLY A 196 -6.81 -5.52 -6.85
N GLY A 197 -6.49 -5.62 -8.13
CA GLY A 197 -7.21 -6.42 -9.13
C GLY A 197 -8.04 -5.57 -10.08
N ASP A 198 -7.95 -5.87 -11.37
CA ASP A 198 -8.82 -5.30 -12.38
C ASP A 198 -9.99 -6.27 -12.66
N PRO A 199 -11.26 -5.87 -12.39
CA PRO A 199 -12.42 -6.74 -12.54
C PRO A 199 -12.51 -7.45 -13.90
N ASP A 200 -12.02 -6.83 -14.98
CA ASP A 200 -12.05 -7.44 -16.32
C ASP A 200 -11.14 -8.67 -16.44
N VAL A 201 -10.14 -8.81 -15.55
CA VAL A 201 -9.14 -9.88 -15.60
C VAL A 201 -8.97 -10.67 -14.30
N ILE A 202 -9.52 -10.24 -13.17
CA ILE A 202 -9.61 -11.05 -11.94
C ILE A 202 -10.15 -12.47 -12.23
N PRO A 203 -11.20 -12.67 -13.05
CA PRO A 203 -11.72 -14.00 -13.38
C PRO A 203 -10.76 -14.92 -14.17
N ASN A 204 -9.59 -14.43 -14.58
CA ASN A 204 -8.57 -15.27 -15.20
C ASN A 204 -7.62 -15.91 -14.17
N LEU A 205 -7.67 -15.46 -12.90
CA LEU A 205 -6.81 -15.98 -11.84
C LEU A 205 -7.14 -17.43 -11.51
N THR A 206 -6.14 -18.30 -11.63
CA THR A 206 -6.26 -19.69 -11.17
C THR A 206 -5.86 -19.84 -9.71
N TYR A 207 -6.44 -20.85 -9.04
CA TYR A 207 -6.08 -21.19 -7.67
C TYR A 207 -4.60 -21.60 -7.55
N GLU A 208 -4.05 -22.25 -8.58
CA GLU A 208 -2.64 -22.66 -8.63
C GLU A 208 -1.69 -21.45 -8.64
N GLU A 209 -1.99 -20.42 -9.44
CA GLU A 209 -1.23 -19.16 -9.46
C GLU A 209 -1.31 -18.44 -8.12
N PHE A 210 -2.51 -18.37 -7.53
CA PHE A 210 -2.76 -17.80 -6.22
C PHE A 210 -1.91 -18.49 -5.12
N ILE A 211 -1.91 -19.84 -5.08
CA ILE A 211 -1.10 -20.63 -4.14
C ILE A 211 0.40 -20.46 -4.42
N ALA A 212 0.81 -20.41 -5.69
CA ALA A 212 2.20 -20.23 -6.06
C ALA A 212 2.73 -18.86 -5.59
N PHE A 213 1.92 -17.81 -5.68
CA PHE A 213 2.26 -16.48 -5.21
C PHE A 213 2.53 -16.45 -3.70
N HIS A 214 1.65 -17.07 -2.90
CA HIS A 214 1.86 -17.17 -1.45
C HIS A 214 3.17 -17.92 -1.14
N LYS A 215 3.40 -19.09 -1.74
CA LYS A 215 4.66 -19.86 -1.55
C LYS A 215 5.92 -19.08 -1.95
N LYS A 216 5.80 -18.17 -2.93
CA LYS A 216 6.92 -17.36 -3.42
C LYS A 216 7.24 -16.23 -2.45
N TYR A 217 6.24 -15.48 -1.99
CA TYR A 217 6.44 -14.21 -1.29
C TYR A 217 6.20 -14.25 0.23
N TYR A 218 5.39 -15.16 0.77
CA TYR A 218 5.10 -15.27 2.20
C TYR A 218 6.12 -16.16 2.92
N HIS A 219 7.40 -15.80 2.78
CA HIS A 219 8.53 -16.47 3.42
C HIS A 219 9.22 -15.49 4.38
N PRO A 220 9.74 -15.92 5.55
CA PRO A 220 10.38 -15.02 6.50
C PRO A 220 11.53 -14.20 5.92
N SER A 221 12.29 -14.73 4.96
CA SER A 221 13.36 -13.98 4.26
C SER A 221 12.85 -12.77 3.45
N ASN A 222 11.54 -12.70 3.15
CA ASN A 222 10.86 -11.55 2.57
C ASN A 222 10.06 -10.74 3.61
N CYS A 223 9.94 -11.23 4.84
CA CYS A 223 9.17 -10.58 5.88
C CYS A 223 9.99 -9.49 6.57
N LYS A 224 9.36 -8.33 6.76
CA LYS A 224 9.80 -7.27 7.67
C LYS A 224 8.84 -7.23 8.85
N ILE A 225 9.38 -7.45 10.04
CA ILE A 225 8.63 -7.38 11.29
C ILE A 225 8.91 -6.02 11.93
N LEU A 226 7.87 -5.34 12.40
CA LEU A 226 8.00 -4.13 13.22
C LEU A 226 7.39 -4.39 14.59
N LEU A 227 8.09 -3.97 15.64
CA LEU A 227 7.61 -3.92 17.02
C LEU A 227 7.79 -2.50 17.56
N TYR A 228 6.77 -1.95 18.21
CA TYR A 228 6.79 -0.61 18.81
C TYR A 228 6.11 -0.61 20.18
N GLY A 229 6.61 0.23 21.09
CA GLY A 229 5.98 0.53 22.38
C GLY A 229 6.83 0.11 23.58
N ASP A 230 6.17 -0.12 24.72
CA ASP A 230 6.77 -0.53 26.00
C ASP A 230 6.91 -2.06 26.17
N GLY A 231 6.83 -2.81 25.08
CA GLY A 231 6.91 -4.27 25.08
C GLY A 231 8.26 -4.81 25.53
N LYS A 232 8.25 -5.96 26.19
CA LYS A 232 9.49 -6.64 26.63
C LYS A 232 10.11 -7.39 25.46
N ILE A 233 11.19 -6.84 24.91
CA ILE A 233 11.84 -7.37 23.71
C ILE A 233 12.26 -8.85 23.84
N GLU A 234 12.79 -9.31 24.97
CA GLU A 234 13.20 -10.72 25.13
C GLU A 234 12.01 -11.68 24.97
N GLU A 235 10.85 -11.36 25.57
CA GLU A 235 9.63 -12.16 25.46
C GLU A 235 9.10 -12.16 24.00
N GLN A 236 9.17 -11.02 23.32
CA GLN A 236 8.74 -10.88 21.94
C GLN A 236 9.64 -11.65 20.96
N LEU A 237 10.97 -11.59 21.13
CA LEU A 237 11.91 -12.34 20.30
C LEU A 237 11.75 -13.85 20.50
N ALA A 238 11.61 -14.31 21.75
CA ALA A 238 11.35 -15.71 22.06
C ALA A 238 10.08 -16.21 21.37
N PHE A 239 8.99 -15.46 21.51
CA PHE A 239 7.70 -15.78 20.92
C PHE A 239 7.76 -15.92 19.39
N LEU A 240 8.41 -14.96 18.70
CA LEU A 240 8.53 -14.99 17.24
C LEU A 240 9.39 -16.17 16.76
N ASN A 241 10.50 -16.45 17.45
CA ASN A 241 11.38 -17.55 17.10
C ASN A 241 10.70 -18.90 17.30
N GLU A 242 10.29 -19.21 18.53
CA GLU A 242 9.78 -20.53 18.93
C GLU A 242 8.40 -20.84 18.34
N GLY A 243 7.59 -19.80 18.11
CA GLY A 243 6.25 -19.97 17.54
C GLY A 243 6.25 -20.20 16.03
N PHE A 244 7.23 -19.63 15.31
CA PHE A 244 7.12 -19.45 13.86
C PHE A 244 8.45 -19.53 13.11
N LEU A 245 9.43 -18.69 13.45
CA LEU A 245 10.57 -18.46 12.55
C LEU A 245 11.59 -19.62 12.55
N ASP A 246 11.67 -20.40 13.63
CA ASP A 246 12.55 -21.57 13.75
C ASP A 246 12.14 -22.76 12.85
N GLN A 247 10.97 -22.69 12.21
CA GLN A 247 10.48 -23.69 11.26
C GLN A 247 10.95 -23.44 9.82
N PHE A 248 11.62 -22.31 9.56
CA PHE A 248 12.04 -21.90 8.22
C PHE A 248 13.55 -21.91 8.07
N GLN A 249 13.99 -22.14 6.83
CA GLN A 249 15.37 -21.97 6.41
C GLN A 249 15.47 -20.78 5.47
N ARG A 250 16.52 -19.98 5.64
CA ARG A 250 16.74 -18.77 4.86
C ARG A 250 16.71 -19.09 3.36
N LYS A 251 16.01 -18.25 2.62
CA LYS A 251 15.85 -18.32 1.17
C LYS A 251 16.32 -17.01 0.54
N GLU A 252 17.03 -17.11 -0.58
CA GLU A 252 17.36 -15.94 -1.38
C GLU A 252 16.10 -15.44 -2.12
N MET A 253 15.85 -14.14 -2.01
CA MET A 253 14.71 -13.51 -2.65
C MET A 253 15.21 -12.65 -3.82
N HIS A 254 14.66 -12.88 -5.00
CA HIS A 254 14.98 -12.13 -6.20
C HIS A 254 13.79 -11.27 -6.61
N TYR A 255 14.05 -10.00 -6.84
CA TYR A 255 13.09 -9.03 -7.34
C TYR A 255 13.62 -8.45 -8.65
N GLY A 256 12.73 -8.15 -9.59
CA GLY A 256 13.08 -7.38 -10.79
C GLY A 256 13.40 -5.92 -10.45
N SER A 257 13.80 -5.15 -11.46
CA SER A 257 13.89 -3.69 -11.33
C SER A 257 12.48 -3.10 -11.23
N TRP A 258 12.28 -2.17 -10.29
CA TRP A 258 11.03 -1.40 -10.15
C TRP A 258 11.24 0.07 -10.54
N ILE A 259 12.28 0.33 -11.34
CA ILE A 259 12.66 1.66 -11.82
C ILE A 259 12.32 1.75 -13.31
N GLN A 260 11.57 2.79 -13.66
CA GLN A 260 11.33 3.26 -15.00
C GLN A 260 12.52 4.13 -15.45
N ASP A 261 13.36 3.58 -16.31
CA ASP A 261 14.54 4.30 -16.83
C ASP A 261 14.19 5.32 -17.93
N ASN A 262 13.25 4.95 -18.81
CA ASN A 262 12.88 5.77 -19.98
C ASN A 262 11.55 6.50 -19.75
N ILE A 263 11.51 7.43 -18.80
CA ILE A 263 10.32 8.27 -18.58
C ILE A 263 10.12 9.14 -19.83
N GLN A 264 9.02 8.95 -20.56
CA GLN A 264 8.73 9.76 -21.75
C GLN A 264 8.59 11.24 -21.38
N GLN A 265 9.26 12.10 -22.13
CA GLN A 265 9.39 13.52 -21.81
C GLN A 265 8.05 14.29 -21.84
N LYS A 266 7.08 13.83 -22.64
CA LYS A 266 5.69 14.32 -22.64
C LYS A 266 4.78 13.30 -23.32
N SER A 267 4.05 12.52 -22.54
CA SER A 267 2.91 11.72 -23.04
C SER A 267 1.62 12.48 -22.78
N SER A 268 0.62 12.32 -23.65
CA SER A 268 -0.73 12.82 -23.39
C SER A 268 -1.74 11.74 -23.72
N VAL A 269 -2.52 11.39 -22.71
CA VAL A 269 -3.48 10.30 -22.77
C VAL A 269 -4.86 10.89 -22.54
N LYS A 270 -5.83 10.41 -23.32
CA LYS A 270 -7.24 10.70 -23.08
C LYS A 270 -7.90 9.40 -22.64
N LEU A 271 -8.58 9.46 -21.50
CA LEU A 271 -9.35 8.36 -20.93
C LEU A 271 -10.82 8.73 -20.92
N VAL A 272 -11.64 7.71 -20.81
CA VAL A 272 -13.08 7.82 -20.54
C VAL A 272 -13.36 7.04 -19.26
N TYR A 273 -14.39 7.47 -18.53
CA TYR A 273 -14.85 6.80 -17.32
C TYR A 273 -16.39 6.82 -17.33
N PRO A 274 -17.04 5.87 -16.65
CA PRO A 274 -18.49 5.74 -16.71
C PRO A 274 -19.21 6.91 -16.02
N LEU A 275 -20.33 7.33 -16.60
CA LEU A 275 -21.32 8.22 -15.97
C LEU A 275 -22.64 7.48 -15.89
N SER A 276 -23.47 7.84 -14.92
CA SER A 276 -24.85 7.34 -14.88
C SER A 276 -25.67 7.93 -16.04
N GLU A 277 -26.70 7.21 -16.50
CA GLU A 277 -27.51 7.62 -17.67
C GLU A 277 -28.18 9.00 -17.49
N GLU A 278 -28.43 9.39 -16.25
CA GLU A 278 -29.06 10.67 -15.90
C GLU A 278 -28.06 11.84 -15.85
N GLU A 279 -26.75 11.58 -15.90
CA GLU A 279 -25.72 12.60 -15.79
C GLU A 279 -25.34 13.21 -17.14
N SER A 280 -25.21 14.54 -17.16
CA SER A 280 -24.63 15.25 -18.30
C SER A 280 -23.10 15.20 -18.26
N GLU A 281 -22.48 15.06 -19.43
CA GLU A 281 -21.01 15.19 -19.60
C GLU A 281 -20.48 16.60 -19.28
N LYS A 282 -21.36 17.60 -19.19
CA LYS A 282 -20.97 18.99 -18.96
C LYS A 282 -20.29 19.16 -17.60
N ASP A 283 -19.12 19.81 -17.61
CA ASP A 283 -18.29 20.04 -16.42
C ASP A 283 -17.96 18.73 -15.67
N LYS A 284 -17.80 17.61 -16.38
CA LYS A 284 -17.39 16.32 -15.82
C LYS A 284 -15.96 15.94 -16.18
N ALA A 285 -15.26 16.72 -17.00
CA ALA A 285 -13.88 16.38 -17.32
C ALA A 285 -12.94 16.54 -16.12
N TYR A 286 -11.83 15.82 -16.21
CA TYR A 286 -10.67 15.91 -15.34
C TYR A 286 -9.49 16.33 -16.22
N LEU A 287 -8.69 17.27 -15.74
CA LEU A 287 -7.40 17.61 -16.34
C LEU A 287 -6.32 17.31 -15.29
N ASN A 288 -5.31 16.55 -15.69
CA ASN A 288 -4.22 16.17 -14.82
C ASN A 288 -2.88 16.38 -15.53
N LEU A 289 -1.89 16.84 -14.77
CA LEU A 289 -0.50 16.86 -15.17
C LEU A 289 0.33 16.23 -14.04
N SER A 290 1.06 15.17 -14.37
CA SER A 290 1.78 14.36 -13.39
C SER A 290 3.24 14.18 -13.76
N PHE A 291 4.09 14.09 -12.74
CA PHE A 291 5.55 14.02 -12.86
C PHE A 291 6.08 12.88 -12.00
N VAL A 292 7.02 12.10 -12.54
CA VAL A 292 7.85 11.20 -11.72
C VAL A 292 8.95 12.04 -11.08
N THR A 293 9.11 11.97 -9.75
CA THR A 293 9.83 12.99 -8.97
C THR A 293 11.15 12.55 -8.35
N GLY A 294 11.59 11.32 -8.61
CA GLY A 294 12.86 10.80 -8.11
C GLY A 294 12.70 9.41 -7.54
N SER A 295 13.36 9.14 -6.41
CA SER A 295 13.26 7.86 -5.70
C SER A 295 12.85 8.07 -4.25
N TYR A 296 11.95 7.22 -3.75
CA TYR A 296 11.55 7.17 -2.34
C TYR A 296 12.74 6.92 -1.39
N LEU A 297 13.85 6.39 -1.91
CA LEU A 297 15.06 6.15 -1.15
C LEU A 297 15.87 7.42 -0.83
N ASP A 298 15.47 8.59 -1.35
CA ASP A 298 16.02 9.90 -0.97
C ASP A 298 15.05 10.68 -0.06
N PRO A 299 15.06 10.42 1.26
CA PRO A 299 14.08 10.99 2.19
C PRO A 299 14.13 12.52 2.27
N LYS A 300 15.26 13.16 1.93
CA LYS A 300 15.35 14.62 1.91
C LYS A 300 14.57 15.20 0.74
N THR A 301 14.67 14.58 -0.42
CA THR A 301 13.91 14.96 -1.61
C THR A 301 12.41 14.72 -1.42
N ILE A 302 12.04 13.58 -0.84
CA ILE A 302 10.63 13.26 -0.52
C ILE A 302 10.02 14.32 0.41
N LEU A 303 10.65 14.60 1.55
CA LEU A 303 10.17 15.65 2.46
C LEU A 303 10.08 17.02 1.78
N GLY A 304 11.05 17.34 0.92
CA GLY A 304 11.03 18.59 0.14
C GLY A 304 9.84 18.66 -0.81
N LEU A 305 9.46 17.55 -1.44
CA LEU A 305 8.31 17.45 -2.34
C LEU A 305 6.97 17.48 -1.61
N GLU A 306 6.86 16.87 -0.43
CA GLU A 306 5.67 16.97 0.44
C GLU A 306 5.42 18.43 0.84
N ILE A 307 6.47 19.12 1.29
CA ILE A 307 6.39 20.55 1.62
C ILE A 307 6.01 21.35 0.37
N LEU A 308 6.58 21.02 -0.79
CA LEU A 308 6.28 21.69 -2.05
C LEU A 308 4.82 21.48 -2.48
N ASP A 309 4.25 20.28 -2.32
CA ASP A 309 2.83 20.01 -2.57
C ASP A 309 1.94 20.94 -1.75
N HIS A 310 2.20 21.03 -0.45
CA HIS A 310 1.47 21.92 0.44
C HIS A 310 1.60 23.39 0.01
N ILE A 311 2.82 23.83 -0.28
CA ILE A 311 3.10 25.20 -0.73
C ILE A 311 2.36 25.52 -2.02
N LEU A 312 2.29 24.60 -2.99
CA LEU A 312 1.72 24.85 -4.31
C LEU A 312 0.19 24.74 -4.32
N LEU A 313 -0.37 23.79 -3.56
CA LEU A 313 -1.76 23.33 -3.73
C LEU A 313 -2.54 23.15 -2.41
N GLY A 314 -1.87 23.18 -1.26
CA GLY A 314 -2.44 22.86 0.06
C GLY A 314 -3.55 23.80 0.53
N THR A 315 -3.57 25.05 0.07
CA THR A 315 -4.60 26.04 0.44
C THR A 315 -5.14 26.81 -0.77
N PRO A 316 -6.33 27.44 -0.70
CA PRO A 316 -6.83 28.30 -1.78
C PRO A 316 -5.95 29.53 -2.08
N ALA A 317 -5.06 29.90 -1.14
CA ALA A 317 -4.10 30.98 -1.30
C ALA A 317 -2.76 30.51 -1.90
N ALA A 318 -2.53 29.19 -1.98
CA ALA A 318 -1.33 28.61 -2.56
C ALA A 318 -1.20 29.05 -4.04
N PRO A 319 -0.01 29.48 -4.50
CA PRO A 319 0.17 30.17 -5.77
C PRO A 319 -0.40 29.42 -6.98
N LEU A 320 -0.16 28.11 -7.08
CA LEU A 320 -0.62 27.32 -8.21
C LEU A 320 -2.13 27.08 -8.15
N LYS A 321 -2.66 26.66 -7.00
CA LYS A 321 -4.11 26.51 -6.80
C LYS A 321 -4.85 27.82 -7.06
N ASN A 322 -4.32 28.93 -6.55
CA ASN A 322 -4.91 30.26 -6.71
C ASN A 322 -4.93 30.71 -8.18
N ALA A 323 -3.85 30.47 -8.93
CA ALA A 323 -3.78 30.79 -10.35
C ALA A 323 -4.83 30.02 -11.16
N LEU A 324 -4.94 28.70 -10.92
CA LEU A 324 -5.93 27.84 -11.58
C LEU A 324 -7.38 28.21 -11.21
N LEU A 325 -7.66 28.54 -9.95
CA LEU A 325 -8.96 29.02 -9.49
C LEU A 325 -9.35 30.36 -10.13
N LYS A 326 -8.42 31.34 -10.16
CA LYS A 326 -8.67 32.66 -10.76
C LYS A 326 -8.93 32.57 -12.26
N ALA A 327 -8.23 31.69 -12.95
CA ALA A 327 -8.45 31.40 -14.37
C ALA A 327 -9.73 30.59 -14.63
N LYS A 328 -10.43 30.13 -13.59
CA LYS A 328 -11.66 29.33 -13.68
C LYS A 328 -11.46 28.08 -14.54
N ILE A 329 -10.31 27.42 -14.41
CA ILE A 329 -10.02 26.19 -15.17
C ILE A 329 -11.01 25.10 -14.76
N GLY A 330 -11.20 24.84 -13.46
CA GLY A 330 -12.23 23.95 -12.95
C GLY A 330 -12.79 24.45 -11.62
N LYS A 331 -13.61 23.62 -10.98
CA LYS A 331 -14.27 23.97 -9.71
C LYS A 331 -13.52 23.44 -8.50
N ASP A 332 -12.76 22.36 -8.68
CA ASP A 332 -11.96 21.76 -7.63
C ASP A 332 -10.55 21.44 -8.15
N ILE A 333 -9.54 21.77 -7.34
CA ILE A 333 -8.11 21.71 -7.68
C ILE A 333 -7.36 21.19 -6.46
N PHE A 334 -6.55 20.16 -6.67
CA PHE A 334 -5.75 19.57 -5.61
C PHE A 334 -4.45 19.00 -6.18
N GLY A 335 -3.45 18.94 -5.30
CA GLY A 335 -2.22 18.19 -5.50
C GLY A 335 -2.35 16.82 -4.87
N GLN A 336 -1.60 15.87 -5.41
CA GLN A 336 -1.41 14.57 -4.80
C GLN A 336 0.02 14.12 -5.02
N PHE A 337 0.70 13.83 -3.93
CA PHE A 337 2.02 13.26 -3.93
C PHE A 337 1.93 11.78 -3.51
N GLU A 338 2.07 10.88 -4.47
CA GLU A 338 2.00 9.43 -4.26
C GLU A 338 3.39 8.90 -3.93
N GLU A 339 3.70 8.81 -2.63
CA GLU A 339 5.00 8.37 -2.13
C GLU A 339 5.09 6.87 -1.80
N GLU A 340 4.02 6.12 -2.02
CA GLU A 340 3.98 4.67 -1.72
C GLU A 340 4.74 3.82 -2.75
N LEU A 341 5.27 4.45 -3.81
CA LEU A 341 5.99 3.85 -4.94
C LEU A 341 7.50 4.09 -4.82
N LEU A 342 8.32 3.20 -5.40
CA LEU A 342 9.78 3.39 -5.45
C LEU A 342 10.18 4.69 -6.17
N GLN A 343 9.44 5.08 -7.21
CA GLN A 343 9.56 6.37 -7.88
C GLN A 343 8.26 7.18 -7.70
N PRO A 344 8.21 8.08 -6.70
CA PRO A 344 7.00 8.83 -6.37
C PRO A 344 6.49 9.72 -7.49
N ILE A 345 5.17 9.88 -7.54
CA ILE A 345 4.46 10.67 -8.55
C ILE A 345 3.85 11.91 -7.91
N PHE A 346 4.14 13.07 -8.47
CA PHE A 346 3.50 14.33 -8.10
C PHE A 346 2.46 14.70 -9.16
N SER A 347 1.21 14.85 -8.75
CA SER A 347 0.06 15.05 -9.62
C SER A 347 -0.65 16.36 -9.32
N ILE A 348 -0.97 17.11 -10.36
CA ILE A 348 -1.80 18.33 -10.29
C ILE A 348 -3.10 18.02 -11.00
N THR A 349 -4.22 18.02 -10.27
CA THR A 349 -5.52 17.63 -10.83
C THR A 349 -6.55 18.75 -10.71
N VAL A 350 -7.31 18.95 -11.78
CA VAL A 350 -8.47 19.84 -11.84
C VAL A 350 -9.70 19.03 -12.19
N LYS A 351 -10.74 19.13 -11.35
CA LYS A 351 -12.04 18.47 -11.55
C LYS A 351 -13.12 19.47 -11.92
N HIS A 352 -14.19 18.91 -12.47
CA HIS A 352 -15.36 19.65 -12.92
C HIS A 352 -15.03 20.71 -13.96
N THR A 353 -14.30 20.29 -15.00
CA THR A 353 -13.82 21.15 -16.08
C THR A 353 -14.32 20.66 -17.45
N ASP A 354 -13.85 21.32 -18.51
CA ASP A 354 -14.09 20.99 -19.90
C ASP A 354 -12.77 20.54 -20.57
N PRO A 355 -12.79 19.50 -21.43
CA PRO A 355 -11.59 19.02 -22.11
C PRO A 355 -10.87 20.09 -22.95
N GLY A 356 -11.61 21.07 -23.49
CA GLY A 356 -11.08 22.19 -24.27
C GLY A 356 -10.17 23.13 -23.48
N LYS A 357 -10.23 23.12 -22.14
CA LYS A 357 -9.35 23.93 -21.28
C LYS A 357 -7.96 23.34 -21.07
N LYS A 358 -7.67 22.15 -21.62
CA LYS A 358 -6.38 21.47 -21.47
C LYS A 358 -5.17 22.37 -21.80
N GLY A 359 -5.19 23.06 -22.94
CA GLY A 359 -4.06 23.89 -23.35
C GLY A 359 -3.82 25.08 -22.41
N GLU A 360 -4.90 25.68 -21.91
CA GLU A 360 -4.82 26.76 -20.93
C GLU A 360 -4.32 26.27 -19.57
N PHE A 361 -4.80 25.09 -19.12
CA PHE A 361 -4.33 24.41 -17.92
C PHE A 361 -2.82 24.14 -17.95
N GLU A 362 -2.32 23.48 -19.00
CA GLU A 362 -0.88 23.18 -19.15
C GLU A 362 -0.03 24.45 -19.10
N ARG A 363 -0.48 25.50 -19.79
CA ARG A 363 0.22 26.79 -19.80
C ARG A 363 0.25 27.42 -18.42
N ILE A 364 -0.88 27.53 -17.72
CA ILE A 364 -0.93 28.15 -16.39
C ILE A 364 -0.03 27.40 -15.41
N VAL A 365 -0.06 26.06 -15.42
CA VAL A 365 0.81 25.25 -14.56
C VAL A 365 2.27 25.54 -14.88
N THR A 366 2.66 25.46 -16.15
CA THR A 366 4.05 25.66 -16.58
C THR A 366 4.56 27.07 -16.26
N ASP A 367 3.77 28.09 -16.60
CA ASP A 367 4.13 29.50 -16.38
C ASP A 367 4.25 29.81 -14.88
N THR A 368 3.33 29.27 -14.06
CA THR A 368 3.37 29.48 -12.60
C THR A 368 4.58 28.81 -11.99
N LEU A 369 4.85 27.54 -12.32
CA LEU A 369 6.01 26.81 -11.80
C LEU A 369 7.33 27.46 -12.26
N THR A 370 7.43 27.89 -13.52
CA THR A 370 8.60 28.60 -14.04
C THR A 370 8.82 29.92 -13.30
N SER A 371 7.75 30.72 -13.11
CA SER A 371 7.83 31.96 -12.36
C SER A 371 8.27 31.75 -10.90
N LEU A 372 7.81 30.67 -10.25
CA LEU A 372 8.23 30.36 -8.88
C LEU A 372 9.68 29.87 -8.81
N ALA A 373 10.14 29.13 -9.82
CA ALA A 373 11.53 28.70 -9.93
C ALA A 373 12.48 29.88 -10.16
N ASP A 374 12.11 30.82 -11.03
CA ASP A 374 12.95 31.98 -11.39
C ASP A 374 13.00 33.04 -10.28
N ASN A 375 11.87 33.28 -9.61
CA ASN A 375 11.76 34.35 -8.61
C ASN A 375 11.89 33.86 -7.16
N GLY A 376 11.89 32.54 -6.95
CA GLY A 376 11.89 31.92 -5.63
C GLY A 376 10.52 31.90 -4.94
N LEU A 377 10.42 31.07 -3.91
CA LEU A 377 9.27 31.02 -3.01
C LEU A 377 9.42 32.09 -1.92
N SER A 378 8.32 32.76 -1.56
CA SER A 378 8.37 33.75 -0.48
C SER A 378 8.69 33.08 0.85
N GLU A 379 9.62 33.63 1.64
CA GLU A 379 10.02 33.09 2.93
C GLU A 379 8.83 32.84 3.88
N ARG A 380 7.84 33.74 3.85
CA ARG A 380 6.63 33.62 4.67
C ARG A 380 5.81 32.37 4.33
N ILE A 381 5.72 31.98 3.06
CA ILE A 381 4.99 30.77 2.64
C ILE A 381 5.80 29.52 2.99
N VAL A 382 7.13 29.59 2.98
CA VAL A 382 7.98 28.45 3.36
C VAL A 382 7.99 28.20 4.87
N GLN A 383 7.85 29.26 5.67
CA GLN A 383 7.81 29.18 7.14
C GLN A 383 6.46 28.74 7.71
N ALA A 384 5.37 29.09 7.01
CA ALA A 384 4.00 28.77 7.40
C ALA A 384 3.65 27.35 7.01
#